data_AF-A0A4R5K9C3-F1
#
_entry.id   AF-A0A4R5K9C3-F1
#
_cell.length_a   1.000
_cell.length_b   1.000
_cell.length_c   1.000
_cell.angle_alpha   90.00
_cell.angle_beta   90.00
_cell.angle_gamma   90.00
#
_symmetry.space_group_name_H-M   'P 1'
#
loop_
_entity.id
_entity.type
_entity.pdbx_description
1 polymer ?
#
loop_
_entity_poly.entity_id
_entity_poly.type
_entity_poly.pdbx_seq_one_letter_code
_entity_poly.pdbx_strand_id
1 'polypeptide(L)'
;MGFHIQSDWLPLVGEAVEVRLHNEFVRNGVVDAVTDDNSILWLAIDGVNPRTMVQRWDGYEIWIDYKWEKPPKRPRGATAP
;
A
#
# COMPACT_ATOMS: atom_id res chain seq x y z
N MET A 1 11.51 11.96 -7.13
CA MET A 1 10.44 11.03 -6.75
C MET A 1 11.11 9.69 -6.54
N GLY A 2 11.20 9.27 -5.28
CA GLY A 2 11.86 8.03 -4.88
C GLY A 2 10.79 7.03 -4.53
N PHE A 3 10.74 5.91 -5.24
CA PHE A 3 9.89 4.79 -4.83
C PHE A 3 10.55 4.08 -3.64
N HIS A 4 9.77 3.83 -2.61
CA HIS A 4 10.23 3.12 -1.42
C HIS A 4 9.40 1.85 -1.22
N ILE A 5 10.09 0.71 -1.13
CA ILE A 5 9.46 -0.57 -0.80
C ILE A 5 8.85 -0.51 0.61
N GLN A 6 7.63 -0.99 0.73
CA GLN A 6 6.86 -0.99 1.97
C GLN A 6 6.77 -2.40 2.52
N SER A 7 7.37 -2.60 3.69
CA SER A 7 7.28 -3.84 4.46
C SER A 7 5.98 -3.93 5.25
N ASP A 8 5.33 -2.79 5.52
CA ASP A 8 4.07 -2.71 6.22
C ASP A 8 2.98 -2.20 5.28
N TRP A 9 1.95 -3.01 5.04
CA TRP A 9 0.89 -2.74 4.08
C TRP A 9 -0.34 -2.12 4.74
N LEU A 10 -0.57 -2.35 6.03
CA LEU A 10 -1.68 -1.75 6.79
C LEU A 10 -1.83 -0.23 6.59
N PRO A 11 -0.77 0.61 6.67
CA PRO A 11 -0.92 2.05 6.47
C PRO A 11 -1.15 2.46 5.02
N LEU A 12 -1.08 1.53 4.06
CA LEU A 12 -1.21 1.82 2.64
C LEU A 12 -2.65 1.89 2.17
N VAL A 13 -3.63 1.48 2.99
CA VAL A 13 -5.06 1.55 2.64
C VAL A 13 -5.43 2.98 2.22
N GLY A 14 -5.90 3.13 0.99
CA GLY A 14 -6.25 4.41 0.35
C GLY A 14 -5.09 5.13 -0.36
N GLU A 15 -3.86 4.61 -0.31
CA GLU A 15 -2.71 5.16 -1.04
C GLU A 15 -2.54 4.51 -2.42
N ALA A 16 -1.96 5.27 -3.35
CA ALA A 16 -1.57 4.75 -4.66
C ALA A 16 -0.22 4.03 -4.53
N VAL A 17 -0.19 2.78 -4.98
CA VAL A 17 0.97 1.90 -4.91
C VAL A 17 1.35 1.38 -6.30
N GLU A 18 2.61 1.00 -6.40
CA GLU A 18 3.15 0.22 -7.50
C GLU A 18 3.45 -1.19 -7.02
N VAL A 19 2.90 -2.18 -7.71
CA VAL A 19 3.12 -3.60 -7.46
C VAL A 19 4.20 -4.09 -8.40
N ARG A 20 5.23 -4.69 -7.83
CA ARG A 20 6.31 -5.36 -8.55
C ARG A 20 6.38 -6.83 -8.17
N LEU A 21 6.86 -7.66 -9.08
CA LEU A 21 7.18 -9.07 -8.83
C LEU A 21 8.61 -9.30 -9.29
N HIS A 22 9.48 -9.78 -8.40
CA HIS A 22 10.90 -9.95 -8.70
C HIS A 22 11.54 -8.70 -9.34
N ASN A 23 11.24 -7.51 -8.79
CA ASN A 23 11.71 -6.22 -9.29
C ASN A 23 11.19 -5.80 -10.69
N GLU A 24 10.26 -6.54 -11.28
CA GLU A 24 9.56 -6.19 -12.53
C GLU A 24 8.23 -5.49 -12.22
N PHE A 25 7.94 -4.39 -12.92
CA PHE A 25 6.66 -3.69 -12.78
C PHE A 25 5.51 -4.58 -13.25
N VAL A 26 4.55 -4.83 -12.36
CA VAL A 26 3.34 -5.58 -12.69
C VAL A 26 2.21 -4.61 -12.99
N ARG A 27 1.91 -3.69 -12.07
CA ARG A 27 0.85 -2.68 -12.23
C ARG A 27 0.90 -1.60 -11.16
N ASN A 28 0.13 -0.54 -11.37
CA ASN A 28 -0.25 0.41 -10.33
C ASN A 28 -1.70 0.17 -9.86
N GLY A 29 -2.05 0.74 -8.70
CA GLY A 29 -3.42 0.76 -8.20
C GLY A 29 -3.53 1.47 -6.86
N VAL A 30 -4.76 1.79 -6.45
CA VAL A 30 -5.05 2.28 -5.10
C VAL A 30 -5.35 1.08 -4.20
N VAL A 31 -4.78 1.06 -3.00
CA VAL A 31 -5.08 0.01 -2.03
C VAL A 31 -6.48 0.21 -1.47
N ASP A 32 -7.32 -0.80 -1.62
CA ASP A 32 -8.70 -0.82 -1.13
C ASP A 32 -8.79 -1.39 0.29
N ALA A 33 -8.08 -2.49 0.57
CA ALA A 33 -8.04 -3.13 1.87
C ALA A 33 -6.74 -3.92 2.06
N VAL A 34 -6.40 -4.20 3.31
CA VAL A 34 -5.30 -5.10 3.70
C VAL A 34 -5.80 -5.97 4.84
N THR A 35 -5.38 -7.24 4.90
CA THR A 35 -5.69 -8.10 6.04
C THR A 35 -5.00 -7.62 7.31
N ASP A 36 -5.61 -7.87 8.48
CA ASP A 36 -5.05 -7.47 9.78
C ASP A 36 -3.68 -8.10 10.07
N ASP A 37 -3.41 -9.27 9.47
CA ASP A 37 -2.13 -9.97 9.56
C ASP A 37 -1.07 -9.46 8.57
N ASN A 38 -1.38 -8.42 7.78
CA ASN A 38 -0.47 -7.76 6.85
C ASN A 38 0.09 -8.68 5.74
N SER A 39 -0.66 -9.74 5.39
CA SER A 39 -0.24 -10.78 4.44
C SER A 39 -0.88 -10.64 3.05
N ILE A 40 -2.06 -10.02 2.97
CA ILE A 40 -2.82 -9.85 1.73
C ILE A 40 -3.24 -8.40 1.58
N LEU A 41 -3.06 -7.87 0.37
CA LEU A 41 -3.48 -6.54 -0.05
C LEU A 41 -4.46 -6.64 -1.22
N TRP A 42 -5.53 -5.85 -1.18
CA TRP A 42 -6.45 -5.68 -2.30
C TRP A 42 -6.25 -4.33 -2.96
N LEU A 43 -6.09 -4.34 -4.28
CA LEU A 43 -6.19 -3.14 -5.10
C LEU A 43 -7.64 -2.89 -5.49
N ALA A 44 -8.05 -1.63 -5.45
CA ALA A 44 -9.34 -1.15 -5.90
C ALA A 44 -9.57 -1.48 -7.38
N ILE A 45 -10.84 -1.49 -7.78
CA ILE A 45 -11.23 -1.56 -9.19
C ILE A 45 -10.73 -0.31 -9.89
N ASP A 46 -10.07 -0.48 -11.04
CA ASP A 46 -9.58 0.62 -11.85
C ASP A 46 -9.99 0.42 -13.31
N GLY A 47 -11.07 1.09 -13.71
CA GLY A 47 -11.67 0.95 -15.03
C GLY A 47 -12.07 -0.50 -15.33
N VAL A 48 -11.36 -1.12 -16.28
CA VAL A 48 -11.57 -2.52 -16.70
C VAL A 48 -10.90 -3.54 -15.78
N ASN A 49 -10.00 -3.10 -14.90
CA ASN A 49 -9.26 -3.98 -14.03
C ASN A 49 -10.11 -4.32 -12.79
N PRO A 50 -10.43 -5.60 -12.57
CA PRO A 50 -11.16 -6.00 -11.37
C PRO A 50 -10.31 -5.80 -10.12
N ARG A 51 -10.99 -5.82 -8.97
CA ARG A 51 -10.34 -5.83 -7.65
C ARG A 51 -9.32 -6.97 -7.61
N THR A 52 -8.07 -6.63 -7.38
CA THR A 52 -6.96 -7.58 -7.50
C THR A 52 -6.38 -7.87 -6.14
N MET A 53 -6.22 -9.15 -5.83
CA MET A 53 -5.60 -9.60 -4.59
C MET A 53 -4.10 -9.83 -4.82
N VAL A 54 -3.28 -9.33 -3.91
CA VAL A 54 -1.82 -9.45 -3.90
C VAL A 54 -1.43 -10.11 -2.59
N GLN A 55 -0.74 -11.25 -2.66
CA GLN A 55 -0.27 -11.95 -1.48
C GLN A 55 1.24 -11.75 -1.29
N ARG A 56 1.65 -11.48 -0.05
CA ARG A 56 3.06 -11.22 0.28
C ARG A 56 3.97 -12.41 -0.01
N TRP A 57 3.45 -13.61 0.18
CA TRP A 57 4.20 -14.86 0.04
C TRP A 57 4.49 -15.23 -1.42
N ASP A 58 3.78 -14.63 -2.38
CA ASP A 58 3.98 -14.87 -3.80
C ASP A 58 5.20 -14.10 -4.37
N GLY A 59 5.91 -13.33 -3.52
CA GLY A 59 7.09 -12.56 -3.93
C GLY A 59 6.76 -11.15 -4.45
N TYR A 60 5.52 -10.69 -4.28
CA TYR A 60 5.14 -9.32 -4.64
C TYR A 60 5.74 -8.29 -3.69
N GLU A 61 6.19 -7.20 -4.29
CA GLU A 61 6.76 -6.04 -3.61
C GLU A 61 5.84 -4.84 -3.84
N ILE A 62 5.52 -4.12 -2.77
CA ILE A 62 4.69 -2.92 -2.82
C ILE A 62 5.58 -1.70 -2.66
N TRP A 63 5.50 -0.78 -3.61
CA TRP A 63 6.29 0.44 -3.66
C TRP A 63 5.36 1.65 -3.63
N ILE A 64 5.73 2.68 -2.86
CA ILE A 64 5.05 3.97 -2.87
C ILE A 64 5.99 5.06 -3.35
N ASP A 65 5.47 6.00 -4.14
CA ASP A 65 6.15 7.27 -4.38
C ASP A 65 5.95 8.14 -3.14
N TYR A 66 6.98 8.28 -2.32
CA TYR A 66 6.89 9.05 -1.08
C TYR A 66 6.90 10.54 -1.42
N LYS A 67 5.69 11.12 -1.58
CA LYS A 67 5.53 12.57 -1.62
C LYS A 67 5.57 13.10 -0.20
N TRP A 68 6.67 13.77 0.16
CA TRP A 68 7.02 14.24 1.49
C TRP A 68 6.08 15.29 2.14
N GLU A 69 4.79 15.38 1.79
CA GLU A 69 3.88 16.44 2.25
C GLU A 69 2.71 15.99 3.15
N LYS A 70 2.59 14.72 3.55
CA LYS A 70 1.58 14.32 4.55
C LYS A 70 2.18 14.39 5.96
N PRO A 71 1.92 15.43 6.77
CA PRO A 71 2.34 15.42 8.17
C PRO A 71 1.71 14.23 8.89
N PRO A 72 2.41 13.62 9.86
CA PRO A 72 1.88 12.48 10.60
C PRO A 72 0.52 12.86 11.19
N LYS A 73 -0.52 12.06 10.93
CA LYS A 73 -1.79 12.14 11.64
C LYS A 73 -1.48 11.90 13.12
N ARG A 74 -1.38 12.97 13.91
CA ARG A 74 -1.27 12.88 15.37
C ARG A 74 -2.37 11.94 15.87
N PRO A 75 -2.08 10.91 16.68
CA PRO A 75 -3.11 10.14 17.34
C PRO A 75 -3.93 11.11 18.20
N ARG A 76 -5.22 11.22 17.89
CA ARG A 76 -6.17 12.05 18.62
C ARG A 76 -6.51 11.32 19.93
N GLY A 77 -5.66 11.49 20.94
CA GLY A 77 -5.86 10.79 22.22
C GLY A 77 -4.81 10.98 23.32
N ALA A 78 -3.84 11.89 23.20
CA ALA A 78 -2.99 12.22 24.34
C ALA A 78 -3.70 13.25 25.24
N THR A 79 -4.47 12.76 26.21
CA THR A 79 -4.82 13.53 27.41
C THR A 79 -3.52 13.84 28.13
N ALA A 80 -3.14 15.12 28.16
CA ALA A 80 -2.02 15.60 28.97
C ALA A 80 -2.40 15.52 30.46
N PRO A 81 -1.47 15.11 31.36
CA PRO A 81 -1.66 15.23 32.80
C PRO A 81 -1.65 16.69 33.27
#